data_AF-A0A9W4TCS4-F1
#
_entry.id   AF-A0A9W4TCS4-F1
#
_cell.length_a   1.000
_cell.length_b   1.000
_cell.length_c   1.000
_cell.angle_alpha   90.00
_cell.angle_beta   90.00
_cell.angle_gamma   90.00
#
_symmetry.space_group_name_H-M   'P 1'
#
loop_
_entity.id
_entity.type
_entity.pdbx_description
1 polymer ?
#
loop_
_entity_poly.entity_id
_entity_poly.type
_entity_poly.pdbx_seq_one_letter_code
_entity_poly.pdbx_strand_id
1 'polypeptide(L)'
;KNFGNKSTSALWRHMKSHHQNIYKSNEPLQIKEKFTSHGFRKKLIDWIVIDDQPFTVIEGKKFIDMLTYLKFDLNLPSADTLRRDLDANFVQIKDSLFQKLQ
;
A
#
# COMPACT_ATOMS: atom_id res chain seq x y z
N LYS A 1 -43.40 -18.88 14.72
CA LYS A 1 -41.95 -19.17 14.92
C LYS A 1 -41.21 -17.84 14.96
N ASN A 2 -40.66 -17.46 16.11
CA ASN A 2 -39.88 -16.23 16.31
C ASN A 2 -38.46 -16.42 15.77
N PHE A 3 -38.07 -15.68 14.73
CA PHE A 3 -36.69 -15.62 14.22
C PHE A 3 -35.88 -14.56 14.96
N GLY A 4 -35.80 -14.69 16.29
CA GLY A 4 -35.04 -13.79 17.15
C GLY A 4 -33.63 -14.29 17.38
N ASN A 5 -32.70 -13.96 16.49
CA ASN A 5 -31.28 -13.64 16.79
C ASN A 5 -30.46 -13.59 15.49
N LYS A 6 -30.54 -12.46 14.79
CA LYS A 6 -29.63 -12.13 13.69
C LYS A 6 -28.36 -11.47 14.24
N SER A 7 -27.67 -12.14 15.17
CA SER A 7 -26.39 -11.65 15.67
C SER A 7 -25.31 -11.97 14.64
N THR A 8 -24.87 -10.94 13.90
CA THR A 8 -23.76 -11.02 12.92
C THR A 8 -22.45 -11.47 13.58
N SER A 9 -22.34 -11.39 14.91
CA SER A 9 -21.20 -11.88 15.69
C SER A 9 -20.96 -13.39 15.54
N ALA A 10 -22.02 -14.19 15.41
CA ALA A 10 -21.90 -15.64 15.23
C ALA A 10 -21.35 -15.99 13.83
N LEU A 11 -21.81 -15.26 12.82
CA LEU A 11 -21.32 -15.38 11.44
C LEU A 11 -19.87 -14.91 11.35
N TRP A 12 -19.53 -13.76 11.96
CA TRP A 12 -18.16 -13.24 12.01
C TRP A 12 -17.18 -14.26 12.62
N ARG A 13 -17.56 -14.87 13.75
CA ARG A 13 -16.74 -15.89 14.42
C ARG A 13 -16.59 -17.16 13.57
N HIS A 14 -17.66 -17.60 12.91
CA HIS A 14 -17.62 -18.73 11.99
C HIS A 14 -16.72 -18.46 10.79
N MET A 15 -16.86 -17.29 10.14
CA MET A 15 -16.00 -16.88 9.03
C MET A 15 -14.53 -16.80 9.44
N LYS A 16 -14.23 -16.22 10.62
CA LYS A 16 -12.86 -16.16 11.16
C LYS A 16 -12.27 -17.54 11.44
N SER A 17 -13.08 -18.50 11.88
CA SER A 17 -12.63 -19.85 12.24
C SER A 17 -12.45 -20.77 11.03
N HIS A 18 -13.41 -20.77 10.10
CA HIS A 18 -13.47 -21.75 9.00
C HIS A 18 -13.11 -21.18 7.63
N HIS A 19 -13.17 -19.86 7.47
CA HIS A 19 -12.94 -19.18 6.20
C HIS A 19 -11.92 -18.05 6.35
N GLN A 20 -10.77 -18.35 6.98
CA GLN A 20 -9.71 -17.37 7.28
C GLN A 20 -9.25 -16.56 6.05
N ASN A 21 -9.22 -17.16 4.86
CA ASN A 21 -8.79 -16.47 3.64
C ASN A 21 -9.78 -15.35 3.25
N ILE A 22 -11.09 -15.60 3.36
CA ILE A 22 -12.15 -14.63 3.09
C ILE A 22 -12.22 -13.58 4.20
N TYR A 23 -11.88 -13.97 5.44
CA TYR A 23 -11.80 -13.04 6.55
C TYR A 23 -10.62 -12.06 6.41
N LYS A 24 -9.43 -12.56 6.08
CA LYS A 24 -8.21 -11.73 5.90
C LYS A 24 -8.35 -10.72 4.77
N SER A 25 -9.07 -11.04 3.70
CA SER A 25 -9.34 -10.09 2.61
C SER A 25 -10.30 -8.97 2.98
N ASN A 26 -11.10 -9.15 4.05
CA ASN A 26 -12.07 -8.16 4.55
C ASN A 26 -11.64 -7.48 5.84
N GLU A 27 -10.45 -7.78 6.38
CA GLU A 27 -9.88 -6.99 7.47
C GLU A 27 -9.64 -5.56 6.93
N PRO A 28 -10.10 -4.51 7.62
CA PRO A 28 -9.70 -3.16 7.28
C PRO A 28 -8.17 -3.13 7.27
N LEU A 29 -7.58 -2.52 6.24
CA LEU A 29 -6.14 -2.30 6.16
C LEU A 29 -5.69 -1.62 7.46
N GLN A 30 -5.18 -2.40 8.41
CA GLN A 30 -4.68 -1.87 9.66
C GLN A 30 -3.37 -1.17 9.32
N ILE A 31 -3.44 0.13 9.04
CA ILE A 31 -2.27 1.00 8.90
C ILE A 31 -1.66 1.11 10.29
N LYS A 32 -0.92 0.09 10.71
CA LYS A 32 -0.13 0.08 11.96
C LYS A 32 1.14 0.92 11.83
N GLU A 33 1.48 1.33 10.62
CA GLU A 33 2.69 2.07 10.33
C GLU A 33 2.44 3.58 10.46
N LYS A 34 3.23 4.26 11.28
CA LYS A 34 3.22 5.72 11.32
C LYS A 34 3.62 6.26 9.95
N PHE A 35 2.99 7.35 9.54
CA PHE A 35 3.36 8.03 8.32
C PHE A 35 4.84 8.47 8.37
N THR A 36 5.59 8.13 7.32
CA THR A 36 6.94 8.64 7.09
C THR A 36 7.09 8.99 5.61
N SER A 37 7.88 10.02 5.29
CA SER A 37 8.13 10.41 3.89
C SER A 37 8.77 9.28 3.09
N HIS A 38 9.65 8.49 3.71
CA HIS A 38 10.26 7.32 3.08
C HIS A 38 9.24 6.20 2.81
N GLY A 39 8.40 5.87 3.81
CA GLY A 39 7.35 4.87 3.66
C GLY A 39 6.34 5.26 2.58
N PHE A 40 5.97 6.54 2.50
CA PHE A 40 5.12 7.05 1.44
C PHE A 40 5.73 6.87 0.05
N ARG A 41 7.00 7.26 -0.13
CA ARG A 41 7.71 7.06 -1.42
C ARG A 41 7.76 5.60 -1.83
N LYS A 42 8.03 4.71 -0.87
CA LYS A 42 8.01 3.26 -1.13
C LYS A 42 6.65 2.78 -1.63
N LYS A 43 5.56 3.19 -0.97
CA LYS A 43 4.20 2.85 -1.40
C LYS A 43 3.83 3.46 -2.74
N LEU A 44 4.31 4.66 -3.04
CA LEU A 44 4.11 5.34 -4.31
C LEU A 44 4.82 4.59 -5.46
N ILE A 45 6.04 4.11 -5.22
CA ILE A 45 6.78 3.25 -6.16
C ILE A 45 6.03 1.93 -6.37
N ASP A 46 5.61 1.26 -5.30
CA ASP A 46 4.87 -0.01 -5.38
C ASP A 46 3.62 0.15 -6.26
N TRP A 47 2.83 1.21 -6.02
CA TRP A 47 1.64 1.52 -6.80
C TRP A 47 1.97 1.76 -8.28
N ILE A 48 2.98 2.57 -8.57
CA ILE A 48 3.38 2.87 -9.95
C ILE A 48 3.80 1.61 -10.72
N VAL A 49 4.54 0.71 -10.08
CA VAL A 49 5.03 -0.51 -10.71
C VAL A 49 3.93 -1.56 -10.86
N ILE A 50 3.10 -1.75 -9.83
CA ILE A 50 2.05 -2.78 -9.82
C ILE A 50 0.93 -2.44 -10.80
N ASP A 51 0.51 -1.18 -10.84
CA ASP A 51 -0.61 -0.72 -11.65
C ASP A 51 -0.16 -0.13 -13.00
N ASP A 52 1.11 -0.32 -13.38
CA ASP A 52 1.73 0.16 -14.63
C ASP A 52 1.45 1.64 -14.92
N GLN A 53 1.50 2.46 -13.88
CA GLN A 53 1.22 3.89 -13.99
C GLN A 53 2.44 4.63 -14.53
N PRO A 54 2.25 5.67 -15.36
CA PRO A 54 3.37 6.51 -15.76
C PRO A 54 3.89 7.30 -14.56
N PHE A 55 5.21 7.36 -14.38
CA PHE A 55 5.85 8.13 -13.29
C PHE A 55 5.41 9.60 -13.24
N THR A 56 5.03 10.18 -14.38
CA THR A 56 4.54 11.56 -14.49
C THR A 56 3.18 11.78 -13.83
N VAL A 57 2.43 10.72 -13.48
CA VAL A 57 1.11 10.82 -12.84
C VAL A 57 1.18 11.59 -11.53
N ILE A 58 2.31 11.49 -10.81
CA ILE A 58 2.52 12.14 -9.52
C ILE A 58 2.67 13.66 -9.65
N GLU A 59 3.08 14.15 -10.82
CA GLU A 59 3.22 15.58 -11.13
C GLU A 59 1.91 16.16 -11.69
N GLY A 60 0.91 15.30 -11.92
CA GLY A 60 -0.40 15.70 -12.42
C GLY A 60 -1.15 16.55 -11.40
N LYS A 61 -1.69 17.69 -11.84
CA LYS A 61 -2.45 18.61 -10.98
C LYS A 61 -3.57 17.93 -10.19
N LYS A 62 -4.31 17.02 -10.82
CA LYS A 62 -5.42 16.29 -10.17
C LYS A 62 -4.95 15.37 -9.05
N PHE A 63 -3.78 14.75 -9.20
CA PHE A 63 -3.18 13.93 -8.16
C PHE A 63 -2.70 14.80 -6.99
N ILE A 64 -2.03 15.91 -7.30
CA ILE A 64 -1.59 16.88 -6.28
C ILE A 64 -2.78 17.45 -5.52
N ASP A 65 -3.84 17.88 -6.23
CA ASP A 65 -5.08 18.40 -5.62
C ASP A 65 -5.69 17.40 -4.62
N MET A 66 -5.70 16.11 -4.99
CA MET A 66 -6.19 15.03 -4.11
C MET A 66 -5.34 14.88 -2.85
N LEU A 67 -4.00 14.92 -2.97
CA LEU A 67 -3.11 14.86 -1.81
C LEU A 67 -3.25 16.10 -0.92
N THR A 68 -3.36 17.29 -1.51
CA THR A 68 -3.58 18.54 -0.78
C THR A 68 -4.92 18.51 -0.03
N TYR A 69 -5.99 17.97 -0.63
CA TYR A 69 -7.28 17.80 0.04
C TYR A 69 -7.18 16.92 1.30
N LEU A 70 -6.34 15.89 1.25
CA LEU A 70 -6.05 15.03 2.41
C LEU A 70 -5.19 15.72 3.49
N LYS A 71 -4.88 17.01 3.33
CA LYS A 71 -3.98 17.81 4.20
C LYS A 71 -2.61 17.15 4.37
N PHE A 72 -2.15 16.48 3.33
CA PHE A 72 -0.83 15.88 3.36
C PHE A 72 0.23 16.97 3.19
N ASP A 73 0.96 17.26 4.26
CA ASP A 73 2.13 18.14 4.21
C ASP A 73 3.33 17.33 3.71
N LEU A 74 3.41 17.16 2.38
CA LEU A 74 4.40 16.29 1.74
C LEU A 74 5.29 17.03 0.76
N ASN A 75 6.59 16.76 0.90
CA ASN A 75 7.57 16.97 -0.15
C ASN A 75 7.45 15.84 -1.18
N LEU A 76 6.56 16.02 -2.16
CA LEU A 76 6.36 15.07 -3.25
C LEU A 76 7.64 15.00 -4.11
N PRO A 77 8.18 13.79 -4.36
CA PRO A 77 9.31 13.65 -5.27
C PRO A 77 8.88 13.92 -6.71
N SER A 78 9.82 14.38 -7.54
CA SER A 78 9.61 14.42 -9.00
C SER A 78 9.60 13.02 -9.59
N ALA A 79 9.04 12.89 -10.80
CA ALA A 79 9.03 11.62 -11.54
C ALA A 79 10.45 11.04 -11.68
N ASP A 80 11.44 11.86 -11.98
CA ASP A 80 12.84 11.44 -12.12
C ASP A 80 13.49 11.05 -10.79
N THR A 81 13.05 11.66 -9.68
CA THR A 81 13.49 11.23 -8.35
C THR A 81 12.91 9.86 -8.04
N LEU A 82 11.65 9.63 -8.36
CA LEU A 82 10.98 8.35 -8.12
C LEU A 82 11.59 7.22 -8.97
N ARG A 83 11.94 7.49 -10.23
CA ARG A 83 12.67 6.54 -11.09
C ARG A 83 14.03 6.19 -10.50
N ARG A 84 14.81 7.19 -10.06
CA ARG A 84 16.12 6.95 -9.43
C ARG A 84 16.00 6.14 -8.14
N ASP A 85 14.99 6.40 -7.32
CA ASP A 85 14.73 5.63 -6.10
C ASP A 85 14.39 4.16 -6.42
N LEU A 86 13.65 3.92 -7.52
CA LEU A 86 13.39 2.57 -8.02
C LEU A 86 14.67 1.86 -8.47
N ASP A 87 15.47 2.52 -9.31
CA ASP A 87 16.74 1.96 -9.81
C ASP A 87 17.71 1.63 -8.65
N ALA A 88 17.82 2.54 -7.67
CA ALA A 88 18.63 2.32 -6.48
C ALA A 88 18.15 1.11 -5.67
N ASN A 89 16.83 0.94 -5.50
CA ASN A 89 16.26 -0.23 -4.83
C ASN A 89 16.60 -1.53 -5.58
N PHE A 90 16.52 -1.54 -6.91
CA PHE A 90 16.89 -2.71 -7.71
C PHE A 90 18.36 -3.09 -7.55
N VAL A 91 19.27 -2.12 -7.58
CA VAL A 91 20.71 -2.36 -7.38
C VAL A 91 20.97 -2.99 -6.01
N GLN A 92 20.36 -2.44 -4.95
CA GLN A 92 20.51 -2.97 -3.59
C GLN A 92 19.99 -4.41 -3.45
N ILE A 93 18.83 -4.71 -4.04
CA ILE A 93 18.26 -6.08 -4.03
C ILE A 93 19.19 -7.03 -4.78
N LYS A 94 19.66 -6.61 -5.96
CA LYS A 94 20.58 -7.40 -6.79
C LYS A 94 21.86 -7.73 -6.02
N ASP A 95 22.50 -6.74 -5.40
CA ASP A 95 23.74 -6.92 -4.66
C ASP A 95 23.54 -7.79 -3.41
N SER A 96 22.43 -7.61 -2.71
CA SER A 96 22.03 -8.46 -1.57
C SER A 96 21.84 -9.92 -1.96
N LEU A 97 21.23 -10.18 -3.13
CA LEU A 97 21.05 -11.53 -3.66
C LEU A 97 22.39 -12.15 -4.05
N PHE A 98 23.27 -11.40 -4.72
CA PHE A 98 24.61 -11.89 -5.06
C PHE A 98 25.43 -12.26 -3.83
N GLN A 99 25.40 -11.44 -2.77
CA GLN A 99 26.08 -11.75 -1.50
C GLN A 99 25.55 -13.00 -0.79
N LYS A 100 24.27 -13.34 -0.96
CA LYS A 100 23.67 -14.56 -0.38
C LYS A 100 23.98 -15.83 -1.16
N LEU A 101 24.48 -15.71 -2.38
CA LEU A 101 24.79 -16.82 -3.28
C LEU A 101 26.29 -17.19 -3.27
N GLN A 102 27.14 -16.39 -2.61
CA GLN A 102 28.54 -16.70 -2.32
C GLN A 102 28.67 -17.39 -0.95
#